data_AF-A0A3M1BKU1-F1
#
_entry.id   AF-A0A3M1BKU1-F1
#
_cell.length_a   1.000
_cell.length_b   1.000
_cell.length_c   1.000
_cell.angle_alpha   90.00
_cell.angle_beta   90.00
_cell.angle_gamma   90.00
#
_symmetry.space_group_name_H-M   'P 1'
#
loop_
_entity.id
_entity.type
_entity.pdbx_description
1 polymer ?
#
loop_
_entity_poly.entity_id
_entity_poly.type
_entity_poly.pdbx_seq_one_letter_code
_entity_poly.pdbx_strand_id
1 'polypeptide(L)' 'AYGLKILGSIPVDPELAETSDLGVPVVESHPDSDTARAFISIAKLISDITERR' A
#
# COMPACT_ATOMS: atom_id res chain seq x y z
N ALA A 1 21.59 -1.19 9.88
CA ALA A 1 20.18 -1.55 9.61
C ALA A 1 19.49 -1.85 10.94
N TYR A 2 18.31 -1.27 11.19
CA TYR A 2 17.66 -1.23 12.51
C TYR A 2 17.05 -2.55 13.01
N GLY A 3 17.36 -3.70 12.39
CA GLY A 3 16.82 -5.01 12.79
C GLY A 3 15.30 -5.17 12.61
N LEU A 4 14.66 -4.26 11.87
CA LEU A 4 13.21 -4.24 11.65
C LEU A 4 12.82 -5.10 10.45
N LYS A 5 11.62 -5.69 10.53
CA LYS A 5 11.00 -6.40 9.40
C LYS A 5 10.52 -5.40 8.35
N ILE A 6 10.94 -5.59 7.11
CA ILE A 6 10.39 -4.87 5.96
C ILE A 6 8.99 -5.43 5.64
N LEU A 7 8.01 -4.54 5.49
CA LEU A 7 6.62 -4.92 5.22
C LEU A 7 6.30 -4.99 3.73
N GLY A 8 7.07 -4.28 2.90
CA GLY A 8 6.91 -4.24 1.45
C GLY A 8 7.60 -3.02 0.85
N SER A 9 7.36 -2.81 -0.44
CA SER A 9 7.83 -1.66 -1.22
C SER A 9 6.69 -1.14 -2.07
N ILE A 10 6.55 0.19 -2.14
CA ILE A 10 5.58 0.86 -3.01
C ILE A 10 6.40 1.57 -4.11
N PRO A 11 6.06 1.40 -5.39
CA PRO A 11 6.76 2.09 -6.48
C PRO A 11 6.53 3.61 -6.40
N VAL A 12 7.46 4.39 -6.95
CA VAL A 12 7.22 5.82 -7.17
C VAL A 12 6.29 5.95 -8.38
N ASP A 13 5.09 6.44 -8.14
CA ASP A 13 4.01 6.47 -9.12
C ASP A 13 3.36 7.87 -9.13
N PRO A 14 3.42 8.63 -10.24
CA PRO A 14 2.76 9.93 -10.36
C PRO A 14 1.25 9.87 -10.14
N GLU A 15 0.59 8.77 -10.52
CA GLU A 15 -0.86 8.60 -10.39
C GLU A 15 -1.27 8.50 -8.91
N LEU A 16 -0.40 7.95 -8.05
CA LEU A 16 -0.60 7.96 -6.61
C LEU A 16 -0.67 9.39 -6.05
N ALA A 17 0.20 10.28 -6.53
CA ALA A 17 0.23 11.67 -6.07
C ALA A 17 -1.04 12.41 -6.51
N GLU A 18 -1.42 12.29 -7.78
CA GLU A 18 -2.63 12.92 -8.33
C GLU A 18 -3.90 12.45 -7.61
N THR A 19 -4.06 11.14 -7.45
CA THR A 19 -5.23 10.55 -6.76
C THR A 19 -5.29 10.96 -5.28
N SER A 20 -4.14 11.11 -4.63
CA SER A 20 -4.05 11.64 -3.26
C SER A 20 -4.47 13.11 -3.17
N ASP A 21 -4.04 13.95 -4.11
CA ASP A 21 -4.42 15.37 -4.18
C ASP A 21 -5.93 15.55 -4.44
N LEU A 22 -6.52 14.64 -5.22
CA LEU A 22 -7.97 14.59 -5.47
C LEU A 22 -8.78 14.05 -4.28
N GLY A 23 -8.12 13.48 -3.26
CA GLY A 23 -8.78 12.89 -2.09
C GLY A 23 -9.45 11.54 -2.36
N VAL A 24 -9.07 10.84 -3.45
CA VAL A 24 -9.60 9.52 -3.79
C VAL A 24 -8.44 8.53 -3.80
N PRO A 25 -8.31 7.62 -2.81
CA PRO A 25 -7.16 6.73 -2.71
C PRO A 25 -6.91 5.89 -3.98
N VAL A 26 -5.64 5.59 -4.30
CA VAL A 26 -5.27 4.76 -5.46
C VAL A 26 -5.90 3.36 -5.44
N VAL A 27 -6.14 2.81 -4.26
CA VAL A 27 -6.81 1.51 -4.08
C VAL A 27 -8.28 1.52 -4.46
N GLU A 28 -8.89 2.70 -4.52
CA GLU A 28 -10.28 2.92 -4.96
C GLU A 28 -10.34 3.37 -6.42
N SER A 29 -9.50 4.34 -6.82
CA SER A 29 -9.50 4.89 -8.18
C SER A 29 -8.85 3.96 -9.22
N HIS A 30 -7.80 3.24 -8.83
CA HIS A 30 -7.02 2.36 -9.72
C HIS A 30 -6.74 1.00 -9.03
N PRO A 31 -7.78 0.21 -8.73
CA PRO A 31 -7.66 -1.02 -7.93
C PRO A 31 -6.73 -2.08 -8.54
N ASP A 32 -6.58 -2.06 -9.87
CA ASP A 32 -5.73 -2.98 -10.63
C ASP A 32 -4.34 -2.40 -10.97
N SER A 33 -3.94 -1.27 -10.38
CA SER A 33 -2.57 -0.75 -10.50
C SER A 33 -1.58 -1.55 -9.64
N ASP A 34 -0.30 -1.53 -10.01
CA ASP A 34 0.76 -2.14 -9.19
C ASP A 34 0.87 -1.48 -7.82
N THR A 35 0.68 -0.16 -7.78
CA THR A 35 0.67 0.64 -6.55
C THR A 35 -0.46 0.23 -5.61
N ALA A 36 -1.70 0.09 -6.12
CA ALA A 36 -2.83 -0.39 -5.33
C ALA A 36 -2.60 -1.80 -4.78
N ARG A 37 -2.11 -2.73 -5.63
CA ARG A 37 -1.77 -4.09 -5.20
C ARG A 37 -0.69 -4.11 -4.11
N ALA A 38 0.32 -3.23 -4.19
CA ALA A 38 1.37 -3.12 -3.18
C ALA A 38 0.81 -2.67 -1.83
N PHE A 39 -0.03 -1.62 -1.81
CA PHE A 39 -0.71 -1.17 -0.59
C PHE A 39 -1.57 -2.27 0.04
N ILE A 40 -2.41 -2.93 -0.75
CA ILE A 40 -3.28 -4.01 -0.27
C ILE A 40 -2.47 -5.19 0.28
N SER A 41 -1.35 -5.53 -0.35
CA SER A 41 -0.47 -6.62 0.13
C SER A 41 0.16 -6.29 1.49
N ILE A 42 0.61 -5.04 1.68
CA ILE A 42 1.13 -4.56 2.97
C ILE A 42 0.03 -4.57 4.03
N ALA A 43 -1.17 -4.08 3.70
CA ALA A 43 -2.30 -4.06 4.61
C ALA A 43 -2.71 -5.47 5.07
N LYS A 44 -2.76 -6.44 4.15
CA LYS A 44 -3.00 -7.86 4.46
C LYS A 44 -1.94 -8.42 5.40
N LEU A 45 -0.66 -8.14 5.13
CA LEU A 45 0.42 -8.58 6.01
C LEU A 45 0.27 -8.01 7.43
N ILE A 46 -0.11 -6.74 7.56
CA ILE A 46 -0.33 -6.10 8.86
C ILE A 46 -1.52 -6.75 9.57
N SER A 47 -2.66 -6.87 8.88
CA SER A 47 -3.87 -7.55 9.39
C SER A 47 -3.55 -8.96 9.88
N ASP A 48 -2.86 -9.78 9.09
CA ASP A 48 -2.41 -11.12 9.48
C ASP A 48 -1.52 -11.13 10.73
N ILE A 49 -0.68 -10.12 10.93
CA ILE A 49 0.19 -10.01 12.11
C ILE A 49 -0.60 -9.55 13.33
N THR A 50 -1.58 -8.65 13.16
CA THR A 50 -2.33 -8.05 14.27
C THR A 50 -3.53 -8.88 14.72
N GLU A 51 -4.14 -9.65 13.82
CA GLU A 51 -5.33 -10.46 14.07
C GLU A 51 -5.00 -11.86 14.60
N ARG A 52 -3.76 -12.33 14.44
CA ARG A 52 -3.26 -13.56 15.08
C ARG A 52 -2.95 -13.38 16.58
N ARG A 53 -3.74 -12.57 17.28
CA ARG A 53 -3.69 -12.41 18.74
C ARG A 53 -4.63 -13.37 19.43
#